data_AF-A0A9X4F448-F1
#
_entry.id   AF-A0A9X4F448-F1
#
_cell.length_a   1.000
_cell.length_b   1.000
_cell.length_c   1.000
_cell.angle_alpha   90.00
_cell.angle_beta   90.00
_cell.angle_gamma   90.00
#
_symmetry.space_group_name_H-M   'P 1'
#
loop_
_entity.id
_entity.type
_entity.pdbx_description
1 polymer ?
#
loop_
_entity_poly.entity_id
_entity_poly.type
_entity_poly.pdbx_seq_one_letter_code
_entity_poly.pdbx_strand_id
1 'polypeptide(L)'
;MSSSSVFKVTPLKQKGGNTMPVKFPLPLVNGVISFINNEWKEFIENSSFQHHDGHLFLDVRDGKPLSAKNITEKFSQITRALGWPKGKSFYSLRHRYANEQMDLQVAINDAIGFTTEVNAVAQQVSENMTHKSPTTLKKEYLESRTRQGYKTKVYQQDELIQELKSQKDELLLEIQRLVEVTEEQQEMIMLLQNRLNAKKEVVGCNDDDSVANKLISLYSLNL
;
A
#
# COMPACT_ATOMS: atom_id res chain seq x y z
N MET A 1 2.29 -20.37 -13.56
CA MET A 1 1.21 -19.35 -13.53
C MET A 1 0.00 -19.96 -14.21
N SER A 2 -1.00 -20.42 -13.44
CA SER A 2 -2.21 -20.99 -14.05
C SER A 2 -2.99 -19.86 -14.71
N SER A 3 -3.16 -19.94 -16.03
CA SER A 3 -4.22 -19.21 -16.72
C SER A 3 -5.53 -19.51 -15.99
N SER A 4 -6.01 -18.58 -15.18
CA SER A 4 -7.32 -18.71 -14.54
C SER A 4 -8.34 -18.56 -15.64
N SER A 5 -8.73 -19.68 -16.24
CA SER A 5 -9.86 -19.75 -17.14
C SER A 5 -11.09 -19.17 -16.43
N VAL A 6 -11.74 -18.21 -17.10
CA VAL A 6 -12.93 -17.53 -16.61
C VAL A 6 -14.12 -17.90 -17.47
N PHE A 7 -15.26 -18.17 -16.84
CA PHE A 7 -16.54 -18.34 -17.50
C PHE A 7 -17.30 -17.01 -17.47
N LYS A 8 -17.89 -16.61 -18.59
CA LYS A 8 -18.62 -15.35 -18.72
C LYS A 8 -20.11 -15.62 -18.69
N VAL A 9 -20.84 -14.96 -17.78
CA VAL A 9 -22.29 -15.08 -17.66
C VAL A 9 -22.92 -13.71 -17.85
N THR A 10 -23.85 -13.60 -18.80
CA THR A 10 -24.68 -12.40 -18.97
C THR A 10 -26.06 -12.67 -18.37
N PRO A 11 -26.45 -11.98 -17.28
CA PRO A 11 -27.76 -12.19 -16.68
C PRO A 11 -28.88 -11.75 -17.63
N LEU A 12 -29.96 -12.54 -17.71
CA LEU A 12 -31.12 -12.26 -18.57
C LEU A 12 -31.82 -10.94 -18.22
N LYS A 13 -31.80 -10.55 -16.94
CA LYS A 13 -32.37 -9.29 -16.45
C LYS A 13 -31.34 -8.60 -15.56
N GLN A 14 -30.96 -7.37 -15.91
CA GLN A 14 -30.10 -6.51 -15.09
C GLN A 14 -30.74 -5.14 -14.88
N LYS A 15 -30.45 -4.53 -13.73
CA LYS A 15 -30.89 -3.17 -13.41
C LYS A 15 -30.39 -2.19 -14.48
N GLY A 16 -31.29 -1.39 -15.03
CA GLY A 16 -30.98 -0.38 -16.04
C GLY A 16 -30.63 -0.95 -17.43
N GLY A 17 -30.99 -2.20 -17.73
CA GLY A 17 -30.76 -2.82 -19.05
C GLY A 17 -29.27 -2.96 -19.38
N ASN A 18 -28.47 -3.32 -18.37
CA ASN A 18 -27.07 -3.70 -18.60
C ASN A 18 -27.02 -5.07 -19.30
N THR A 19 -26.00 -5.26 -20.13
CA THR A 19 -25.75 -6.50 -20.90
C THR A 19 -24.31 -6.97 -20.76
N MET A 20 -23.53 -6.33 -19.88
CA MET A 20 -22.12 -6.68 -19.69
C MET A 20 -21.99 -8.05 -19.00
N PRO A 21 -21.15 -8.95 -19.54
CA PRO A 21 -20.94 -10.26 -18.95
C PRO A 21 -20.14 -10.13 -17.64
N VAL A 22 -20.57 -10.87 -16.62
CA VAL A 22 -19.83 -11.05 -15.37
C VAL A 22 -18.89 -12.24 -15.53
N LYS A 23 -17.63 -12.07 -15.13
CA LYS A 23 -16.60 -13.10 -15.20
C LYS A 23 -16.56 -13.88 -13.88
N PHE A 24 -16.63 -15.21 -13.97
CA PHE A 24 -16.53 -16.11 -12.83
C PHE A 24 -15.33 -17.05 -12.98
N PRO A 25 -14.53 -17.28 -11.92
CA PRO A 25 -13.46 -18.28 -11.96
C PRO A 25 -14.01 -19.68 -12.18
N LEU A 26 -13.36 -20.51 -13.02
CA LEU A 26 -13.80 -21.90 -13.24
C LEU A 26 -13.98 -22.74 -11.96
N PRO A 27 -13.15 -22.62 -10.91
CA PRO A 27 -13.39 -23.37 -9.67
C PRO A 27 -14.77 -23.10 -9.05
N LEU A 28 -15.22 -21.83 -9.08
CA LEU A 28 -16.55 -21.46 -8.61
C LEU A 28 -17.64 -22.03 -9.52
N VAL A 29 -17.44 -21.96 -10.84
CA VAL A 29 -18.38 -22.52 -11.82
C VAL A 29 -18.55 -24.02 -11.63
N ASN A 30 -17.44 -24.75 -11.47
CA ASN A 30 -17.46 -26.19 -11.20
C ASN A 30 -18.15 -26.51 -9.88
N GLY A 31 -17.94 -25.69 -8.84
CA GLY A 31 -18.65 -25.80 -7.57
C GLY A 31 -20.17 -25.64 -7.75
N VAL A 32 -20.61 -24.64 -8.52
CA VAL A 32 -22.04 -24.44 -8.83
C VAL A 32 -22.61 -25.59 -9.65
N ILE A 33 -21.88 -26.10 -10.65
CA ILE A 33 -22.32 -27.28 -11.44
C ILE A 33 -22.45 -28.50 -10.54
N SER A 34 -21.48 -28.73 -9.64
CA SER A 34 -21.53 -29.84 -8.69
C SER A 34 -22.73 -29.72 -7.75
N PHE A 35 -22.98 -28.53 -7.20
CA PHE A 35 -24.18 -28.24 -6.41
C PHE A 35 -25.47 -28.53 -7.18
N ILE A 36 -25.55 -28.08 -8.45
CA ILE A 36 -26.73 -28.31 -9.30
C ILE A 36 -26.99 -29.80 -9.49
N ASN A 37 -25.95 -30.56 -9.83
CA ASN A 37 -26.09 -31.96 -10.20
C ASN A 37 -26.30 -32.89 -9.01
N ASN A 38 -25.73 -32.56 -7.85
CA ASN A 38 -25.70 -33.46 -6.70
C ASN A 38 -26.70 -33.08 -5.60
N GLU A 39 -26.93 -31.78 -5.35
CA GLU A 39 -27.76 -31.33 -4.22
C GLU A 39 -29.08 -30.74 -4.71
N TRP A 40 -29.00 -29.80 -5.66
CA TRP A 40 -30.18 -29.07 -6.13
C TRP A 40 -31.15 -29.96 -6.89
N LYS A 41 -30.63 -30.79 -7.81
CA LYS A 41 -31.47 -31.70 -8.61
C LYS A 41 -32.23 -32.68 -7.71
N GLU A 42 -31.53 -33.30 -6.76
CA GLU A 42 -32.15 -34.20 -5.77
C GLU A 42 -33.19 -33.47 -4.92
N PHE A 43 -32.88 -32.26 -4.46
CA PHE A 43 -33.81 -31.44 -3.69
C PHE A 43 -35.11 -31.14 -4.47
N ILE A 44 -35.01 -30.79 -5.75
CA ILE A 44 -36.18 -30.50 -6.58
C ILE A 44 -36.99 -31.77 -6.86
N GLU A 45 -36.33 -32.87 -7.25
CA GLU A 45 -36.98 -34.15 -7.55
C GLU A 45 -37.73 -34.71 -6.34
N ASN A 46 -37.19 -34.50 -5.13
CA ASN A 46 -37.83 -34.91 -3.88
C ASN A 46 -38.85 -33.89 -3.33
N SER A 47 -39.00 -32.74 -3.98
CA SER A 47 -39.96 -31.70 -3.59
C SER A 47 -41.24 -31.76 -4.42
N SER A 48 -42.35 -31.28 -3.87
CA SER A 48 -43.61 -31.11 -4.63
C SER A 48 -43.71 -29.76 -5.35
N PHE A 49 -42.59 -29.07 -5.58
CA PHE A 49 -42.59 -27.73 -6.14
C PHE A 49 -42.79 -27.74 -7.65
N GLN A 50 -43.87 -27.11 -8.11
CA GLN A 50 -44.21 -27.07 -9.54
C GLN A 50 -43.61 -25.87 -10.29
N HIS A 51 -43.16 -24.82 -9.58
CA HIS A 51 -42.79 -23.54 -10.20
C HIS A 51 -41.48 -23.00 -9.62
N HIS A 52 -40.35 -23.37 -10.22
CA HIS A 52 -39.03 -22.85 -9.86
C HIS A 52 -38.34 -22.10 -11.01
N ASP A 53 -38.83 -22.20 -12.26
CA ASP A 53 -38.38 -21.45 -13.44
C ASP A 53 -36.85 -21.42 -13.65
N GLY A 54 -36.16 -22.51 -13.30
CA GLY A 54 -34.69 -22.61 -13.39
C GLY A 54 -33.90 -21.75 -12.38
N HIS A 55 -34.54 -21.21 -11.33
CA HIS A 55 -33.84 -20.47 -10.29
C HIS A 55 -33.08 -21.42 -9.34
N LEU A 56 -31.82 -21.09 -9.07
CA LEU A 56 -30.94 -21.89 -8.19
C LEU A 56 -31.29 -21.76 -6.71
N PHE A 57 -31.76 -20.60 -6.28
CA PHE A 57 -32.00 -20.30 -4.87
C PHE A 57 -33.48 -20.13 -4.59
N LEU A 58 -34.07 -21.13 -3.93
CA LEU A 58 -35.50 -21.21 -3.64
C LEU A 58 -35.78 -21.13 -2.13
N ASP A 59 -36.98 -20.69 -1.75
CA ASP A 59 -37.49 -20.87 -0.40
C ASP A 59 -37.93 -22.33 -0.21
N VAL A 60 -37.41 -22.96 0.83
CA VAL A 60 -37.64 -24.38 1.14
C VAL A 60 -39.12 -24.66 1.49
N ARG A 61 -39.92 -23.64 1.78
CA ARG A 61 -41.32 -23.81 2.18
C ARG A 61 -42.28 -23.90 1.00
N ASP A 62 -42.06 -23.09 -0.04
CA ASP A 62 -43.01 -22.94 -1.14
C ASP A 62 -42.38 -23.07 -2.53
N GLY A 63 -41.07 -23.34 -2.61
CA GLY A 63 -40.34 -23.54 -3.86
C GLY A 63 -40.16 -22.29 -4.69
N LYS A 64 -40.58 -21.12 -4.20
CA LYS A 64 -40.46 -19.87 -4.95
C LYS A 64 -39.04 -19.34 -4.91
N PRO A 65 -38.59 -18.61 -5.95
CA PRO A 65 -37.30 -17.94 -5.92
C PRO A 65 -37.15 -17.02 -4.70
N LEU A 66 -35.99 -17.07 -4.05
CA LEU A 66 -35.73 -16.19 -2.91
C LEU A 66 -35.81 -14.72 -3.32
N SER A 67 -36.65 -13.95 -2.62
CA SER A 67 -36.72 -12.51 -2.80
C SER A 67 -35.42 -11.83 -2.35
N ALA A 68 -35.12 -10.64 -2.89
CA ALA A 68 -33.97 -9.85 -2.46
C ALA A 68 -34.00 -9.55 -0.95
N LYS A 69 -35.22 -9.38 -0.38
CA LYS A 69 -35.41 -9.21 1.07
C LYS A 69 -34.99 -10.47 1.84
N ASN A 70 -35.45 -11.64 1.41
CA ASN A 70 -35.12 -12.92 2.07
C ASN A 70 -33.61 -13.20 2.01
N ILE A 71 -32.96 -12.91 0.88
CA ILE A 71 -31.51 -13.03 0.74
C ILE A 71 -30.81 -12.10 1.73
N THR A 72 -31.22 -10.83 1.78
CA THR A 72 -30.65 -9.84 2.70
C THR A 72 -30.77 -10.27 4.16
N GLU A 73 -31.94 -10.78 4.56
CA GLU A 73 -32.19 -11.28 5.91
C GLU A 73 -31.33 -12.48 6.26
N LYS A 74 -31.25 -13.50 5.38
CA LYS A 74 -30.38 -14.67 5.56
C LYS A 74 -28.92 -14.26 5.73
N PHE A 75 -28.41 -13.39 4.85
CA PHE A 75 -27.04 -12.89 4.97
C PHE A 75 -26.82 -12.06 6.24
N SER A 76 -27.80 -11.27 6.69
CA SER A 76 -27.68 -10.51 7.94
C SER A 76 -27.63 -11.42 9.17
N GLN A 77 -28.33 -12.55 9.15
CA GLN A 77 -28.25 -13.57 10.20
C GLN A 77 -26.86 -14.20 10.22
N ILE A 78 -26.35 -14.60 9.05
CA ILE A 78 -25.01 -15.18 8.90
C ILE A 78 -23.93 -14.22 9.39
N THR A 79 -23.94 -12.96 8.94
CA THR A 79 -22.91 -11.98 9.35
C THR A 79 -22.97 -11.69 10.84
N ARG A 80 -24.16 -11.65 11.44
CA ARG A 80 -24.31 -11.49 12.90
C ARG A 80 -23.76 -12.71 13.66
N ALA A 81 -24.02 -13.92 13.18
CA ALA A 81 -23.49 -15.15 13.78
C ALA A 81 -21.96 -15.21 13.69
N LEU A 82 -21.37 -14.66 12.61
CA LEU A 82 -19.92 -14.51 12.43
C LEU A 82 -19.31 -13.32 13.19
N GLY A 83 -20.09 -12.60 14.00
CA GLY A 83 -19.60 -11.48 14.81
C GLY A 83 -19.29 -10.20 14.02
N TRP A 84 -19.87 -10.02 12.83
CA TRP A 84 -19.65 -8.81 12.04
C TRP A 84 -20.28 -7.58 12.71
N PRO A 85 -19.69 -6.37 12.53
CA PRO A 85 -20.26 -5.14 13.05
C PRO A 85 -21.70 -4.88 12.56
N LYS A 86 -22.53 -4.31 13.43
CA LYS A 86 -23.91 -3.91 13.08
C LYS A 86 -23.91 -2.98 11.87
N GLY A 87 -24.86 -3.18 10.96
CA GLY A 87 -25.00 -2.40 9.73
C GLY A 87 -24.18 -2.92 8.54
N LYS A 88 -23.34 -3.96 8.72
CA LYS A 88 -22.67 -4.63 7.60
C LYS A 88 -23.59 -5.69 6.99
N SER A 89 -23.98 -5.47 5.74
CA SER A 89 -24.76 -6.41 4.93
C SER A 89 -23.89 -7.06 3.85
N PHE A 90 -24.47 -7.98 3.07
CA PHE A 90 -23.78 -8.60 1.92
C PHE A 90 -23.27 -7.57 0.89
N TYR A 91 -23.82 -6.35 0.84
CA TYR A 91 -23.26 -5.24 0.04
C TYR A 91 -21.80 -4.92 0.43
N SER A 92 -21.41 -5.19 1.68
CA SER A 92 -20.02 -5.05 2.13
C SER A 92 -19.08 -6.00 1.39
N LEU A 93 -19.56 -7.16 0.93
CA LEU A 93 -18.78 -8.08 0.10
C LEU A 93 -18.52 -7.48 -1.28
N ARG A 94 -19.52 -6.80 -1.86
CA ARG A 94 -19.35 -6.07 -3.13
C ARG A 94 -18.33 -4.95 -2.99
N HIS A 95 -18.35 -4.20 -1.87
CA HIS A 95 -17.33 -3.20 -1.57
C HIS A 95 -15.94 -3.80 -1.39
N ARG A 96 -15.83 -4.93 -0.67
CA ARG A 96 -14.56 -5.62 -0.50
C ARG A 96 -13.98 -6.07 -1.85
N TYR A 97 -14.80 -6.71 -2.68
CA TYR A 97 -14.40 -7.11 -4.03
C TYR A 97 -13.93 -5.92 -4.86
N ALA A 98 -14.66 -4.80 -4.83
CA ALA A 98 -14.25 -3.59 -5.55
C ALA A 98 -12.87 -3.09 -5.12
N ASN A 99 -12.62 -3.04 -3.82
CA ASN A 99 -11.34 -2.59 -3.26
C ASN A 99 -10.20 -3.54 -3.67
N GLU A 100 -10.41 -4.86 -3.56
CA GLU A 100 -9.44 -5.86 -4.00
C GLU A 100 -9.12 -5.71 -5.50
N GLN A 101 -10.12 -5.47 -6.33
CA GLN A 101 -9.90 -5.23 -7.77
C GLN A 101 -9.16 -3.91 -8.04
N MET A 102 -9.40 -2.87 -7.25
CA MET A 102 -8.62 -1.63 -7.33
C MET A 102 -7.15 -1.87 -6.97
N ASP A 103 -6.86 -2.59 -5.90
CA ASP A 103 -5.48 -2.91 -5.50
C ASP A 103 -4.74 -3.70 -6.58
N LEU A 104 -5.41 -4.72 -7.14
CA LEU A 104 -4.86 -5.50 -8.24
C LEU A 104 -4.59 -4.63 -9.47
N GLN A 105 -5.50 -3.72 -9.81
CA GLN A 105 -5.33 -2.85 -10.96
C GLN A 105 -4.22 -1.81 -10.76
N VAL A 106 -4.05 -1.25 -9.55
CA VAL A 106 -2.90 -0.40 -9.21
C VAL A 106 -1.60 -1.16 -9.44
N ALA A 107 -1.48 -2.36 -8.88
CA ALA A 107 -0.27 -3.18 -9.01
C ALA A 107 0.04 -3.55 -10.46
N ILE A 108 -0.98 -3.84 -11.27
CA ILE A 108 -0.82 -4.08 -12.72
C ILE A 108 -0.32 -2.81 -13.41
N ASN A 109 -0.93 -1.67 -13.14
CA ASN A 109 -0.57 -0.39 -13.78
C ASN A 109 0.88 0.01 -13.42
N ASP A 110 1.28 -0.13 -12.16
CA ASP A 110 2.66 0.07 -11.72
C ASP A 110 3.63 -0.84 -12.48
N ALA A 111 3.31 -2.12 -12.62
CA ALA A 111 4.17 -3.10 -13.29
C ALA A 111 4.36 -2.82 -14.79
N ILE A 112 3.38 -2.19 -15.45
CA ILE A 112 3.44 -1.86 -16.88
C ILE A 112 3.76 -0.38 -17.15
N GLY A 113 4.10 0.40 -16.11
CA GLY A 113 4.41 1.83 -16.23
C GLY A 113 3.23 2.70 -16.65
N PHE A 114 2.01 2.29 -16.34
CA PHE A 114 0.78 3.02 -16.63
C PHE A 114 0.33 3.85 -15.43
N THR A 115 -0.69 4.70 -15.62
CA THR A 115 -1.17 5.58 -14.54
C THR A 115 -1.76 4.81 -13.37
N THR A 116 -1.33 5.14 -12.15
CA THR A 116 -1.93 4.70 -10.88
C THR A 116 -2.81 5.76 -10.26
N GLU A 117 -3.13 6.82 -11.01
CA GLU A 117 -4.06 7.84 -10.58
C GLU A 117 -5.43 7.21 -10.28
N VAL A 118 -5.92 7.51 -9.09
CA VAL A 118 -7.01 6.79 -8.45
C VAL A 118 -8.30 6.82 -9.27
N ASN A 119 -8.56 7.94 -9.98
CA ASN A 119 -9.71 8.06 -10.86
C ASN A 119 -9.60 7.18 -12.11
N ALA A 120 -8.41 7.10 -12.72
CA ALA A 120 -8.15 6.26 -13.87
C ALA A 120 -8.26 4.77 -13.53
N VAL A 121 -7.72 4.36 -12.38
CA VAL A 121 -7.85 2.98 -11.87
C VAL A 121 -9.33 2.64 -11.59
N ALA A 122 -10.07 3.54 -10.95
CA ALA A 122 -11.48 3.31 -10.67
C ALA A 122 -12.32 3.18 -11.95
N GLN A 123 -11.96 3.91 -13.01
CA GLN A 123 -12.59 3.77 -14.32
C GLN A 123 -12.34 2.38 -14.91
N GLN A 124 -11.11 1.88 -14.87
CA GLN A 124 -10.76 0.53 -15.36
C GLN A 124 -11.49 -0.58 -14.58
N VAL A 125 -11.57 -0.46 -13.25
CA VAL A 125 -12.29 -1.42 -12.39
C VAL A 125 -13.80 -1.39 -12.64
N SER A 126 -14.36 -0.24 -13.05
CA SER A 126 -15.81 -0.10 -13.29
C SER A 126 -16.35 -1.00 -14.39
N GLU A 127 -15.53 -1.26 -15.40
CA GLU A 127 -15.83 -2.19 -16.48
C GLU A 127 -15.92 -3.64 -15.95
N ASN A 128 -14.97 -4.03 -15.09
CA ASN A 128 -14.94 -5.37 -14.49
C ASN A 128 -16.09 -5.61 -13.49
N MET A 129 -16.57 -4.55 -12.83
CA MET A 129 -17.72 -4.62 -11.93
C MET A 129 -19.06 -4.39 -12.63
N THR A 130 -19.08 -4.25 -13.96
CA THR A 130 -20.26 -4.02 -14.79
C THR A 130 -21.06 -2.75 -14.41
N HIS A 131 -20.42 -1.72 -13.88
CA HIS A 131 -21.11 -0.44 -13.64
C HIS A 131 -21.29 0.31 -14.98
N LYS A 132 -22.52 0.73 -15.30
CA LYS A 132 -22.78 1.58 -16.49
C LYS A 132 -22.13 2.97 -16.39
N SER A 133 -21.86 3.45 -15.19
CA SER A 133 -21.27 4.77 -14.97
C SER A 133 -20.09 4.70 -13.99
N PRO A 134 -18.91 5.20 -14.39
CA PRO A 134 -17.74 5.28 -13.50
C PRO A 134 -17.96 6.17 -12.27
N THR A 135 -18.88 7.15 -12.35
CA THR A 135 -19.16 8.09 -11.24
C THR A 135 -19.78 7.40 -10.03
N THR A 136 -20.61 6.37 -10.23
CA THR A 136 -21.14 5.56 -9.12
C THR A 136 -20.03 4.87 -8.36
N LEU A 137 -18.98 4.42 -9.07
CA LEU A 137 -17.86 3.73 -8.46
C LEU A 137 -16.95 4.69 -7.68
N LYS A 138 -16.69 5.87 -8.25
CA LYS A 138 -15.95 6.95 -7.58
C LYS A 138 -16.65 7.41 -6.29
N LYS A 139 -17.97 7.55 -6.30
CA LYS A 139 -18.71 7.97 -5.11
C LYS A 139 -18.82 6.86 -4.06
N GLU A 140 -19.18 5.64 -4.45
CA GLU A 140 -19.53 4.60 -3.47
C GLU A 140 -18.33 3.85 -2.89
N TYR A 141 -17.24 3.70 -3.64
CA TYR A 141 -16.10 2.85 -3.24
C TYR A 141 -14.88 3.68 -2.90
N LEU A 142 -14.68 4.77 -3.63
CA LEU A 142 -13.55 5.67 -3.45
C LEU A 142 -13.70 6.54 -2.21
N GLU A 143 -14.87 7.15 -1.97
CA GLU A 143 -15.14 7.89 -0.73
C GLU A 143 -15.06 7.01 0.51
N SER A 144 -15.45 5.73 0.41
CA SER A 144 -15.29 4.77 1.51
C SER A 144 -13.82 4.51 1.80
N ARG A 145 -12.97 4.41 0.76
CA ARG A 145 -11.51 4.28 0.89
C ARG A 145 -10.87 5.51 1.49
N THR A 146 -11.23 6.71 1.04
CA THR A 146 -10.69 7.95 1.63
C THR A 146 -11.18 8.16 3.05
N ARG A 147 -12.47 7.95 3.37
CA ARG A 147 -13.00 8.14 4.73
C ARG A 147 -12.58 7.07 5.74
N GLN A 148 -12.49 5.80 5.33
CA GLN A 148 -12.06 4.73 6.24
C GLN A 148 -10.54 4.59 6.26
N GLY A 149 -9.86 4.79 5.12
CA GLY A 149 -8.41 4.77 4.98
C GLY A 149 -7.71 5.82 5.82
N TYR A 150 -8.23 7.06 5.87
CA TYR A 150 -7.66 8.11 6.74
C TYR A 150 -7.62 7.76 8.24
N LYS A 151 -8.36 6.73 8.67
CA LYS A 151 -8.42 6.26 10.07
C LYS A 151 -7.87 4.85 10.26
N THR A 152 -7.37 4.19 9.22
CA THR A 152 -6.75 2.87 9.37
C THR A 152 -5.27 3.00 9.71
N LYS A 153 -4.77 2.06 10.53
CA LYS A 153 -3.37 2.00 10.95
C LYS A 153 -2.37 2.01 9.77
N VAL A 154 -2.78 1.53 8.59
CA VAL A 154 -1.94 1.48 7.40
C VAL A 154 -1.61 2.88 6.88
N TYR A 155 -2.59 3.79 6.78
CA TYR A 155 -2.33 5.18 6.38
C TYR A 155 -1.51 5.94 7.42
N GLN A 156 -1.78 5.71 8.71
CA GLN A 156 -0.97 6.28 9.79
C GLN A 156 0.48 5.78 9.74
N GLN A 157 0.69 4.51 9.36
CA GLN A 157 2.02 3.94 9.17
C GLN A 157 2.71 4.52 7.94
N ASP A 158 2.01 4.69 6.82
CA ASP A 158 2.58 5.29 5.62
C ASP A 158 2.95 6.77 5.81
N GLU A 159 2.09 7.55 6.49
CA GLU A 159 2.43 8.93 6.91
C GLU A 159 3.65 8.94 7.83
N LEU A 160 3.70 8.04 8.82
CA LEU A 160 4.85 7.92 9.71
C LEU A 160 6.13 7.52 8.97
N ILE A 161 6.04 6.63 7.98
CA ILE A 161 7.18 6.22 7.15
C ILE A 161 7.68 7.39 6.31
N GLN A 162 6.79 8.20 5.73
CA GLN A 162 7.16 9.38 4.97
C GLN A 162 7.82 10.43 5.86
N GLU A 163 7.26 10.68 7.04
CA GLU A 163 7.82 11.57 8.05
C GLU A 163 9.22 11.12 8.48
N LEU A 164 9.38 9.84 8.83
CA LEU A 164 10.67 9.27 9.23
C LEU A 164 11.71 9.30 8.10
N LYS A 165 11.29 9.17 6.83
CA LYS A 165 12.17 9.35 5.68
C LYS A 165 12.65 10.79 5.55
N SER A 166 11.74 11.76 5.66
CA SER A 166 12.09 13.19 5.62
C SER A 166 13.07 13.54 6.74
N GLN A 167 12.82 13.09 7.97
CA GLN A 167 13.72 13.32 9.11
C GLN A 167 15.09 12.66 8.91
N LYS A 168 15.13 11.45 8.34
CA LYS A 168 16.39 10.79 8.00
C LYS A 168 17.18 11.60 6.98
N ASP A 169 16.53 12.11 5.93
CA ASP A 169 17.20 12.88 4.88
C ASP A 169 17.71 14.22 5.42
N GLU A 170 16.96 14.89 6.29
CA GLU A 170 17.43 16.09 7.01
C GLU A 170 18.64 15.80 7.91
N LEU A 171 18.60 14.71 8.69
CA LEU A 171 19.73 14.31 9.53
C LEU A 171 20.97 13.95 8.72
N LEU A 172 20.80 13.32 7.56
CA LEU A 172 21.92 13.02 6.66
C LEU A 172 22.58 14.30 6.12
N LEU A 173 21.76 15.30 5.74
CA LEU A 173 22.28 16.60 5.32
C LEU A 173 23.03 17.32 6.46
N GLU A 174 22.53 17.23 7.68
CA GLU A 174 23.19 17.84 8.84
C GLU A 174 24.50 17.13 9.20
N ILE A 175 24.53 15.79 9.14
CA ILE A 175 25.76 15.01 9.31
C ILE A 175 26.78 15.44 8.26
N GLN A 176 26.37 15.58 7.00
CA GLN A 176 27.26 15.98 5.92
C GLN A 176 27.88 17.37 6.17
N ARG A 177 27.08 18.34 6.61
CA ARG A 177 27.59 19.66 7.01
C ARG A 177 28.56 19.60 8.18
N LEU A 178 28.24 18.81 9.21
CA LEU A 178 29.11 18.69 10.38
C LEU A 178 30.45 18.05 10.02
N VAL A 179 30.44 17.05 9.13
CA VAL A 179 31.67 16.44 8.59
C VAL A 179 32.52 17.49 7.89
N GLU A 180 31.95 18.28 6.96
CA GLU A 180 32.66 19.36 6.26
C GLU A 180 33.29 20.34 7.25
N VAL A 181 32.54 20.81 8.26
CA VAL A 181 33.07 21.72 9.30
C VAL A 181 34.20 21.08 10.10
N THR A 182 34.09 19.80 10.45
CA THR A 182 35.17 19.12 11.19
C THR A 182 36.43 18.92 10.36
N GLU A 183 36.30 18.68 9.05
CA GLU A 183 37.44 18.59 8.13
C GLU A 183 38.17 19.94 8.04
N GLU A 184 37.43 21.05 7.87
CA GLU A 184 37.99 22.40 7.87
C GLU A 184 38.74 22.71 9.18
N GLN A 185 38.17 22.32 10.33
CA GLN A 185 38.81 22.49 11.63
C GLN A 185 40.09 21.66 11.77
N GLN A 186 40.09 20.42 11.27
CA GLN A 186 41.27 19.56 11.30
C GLN A 186 42.40 20.12 10.42
N GLU A 187 42.09 20.62 9.23
CA GLU A 187 43.05 21.29 8.36
C GLU A 187 43.68 22.52 9.05
N MET A 188 42.84 23.35 9.69
CA MET A 188 43.31 24.51 10.44
C MET A 188 44.20 24.13 11.62
N ILE A 189 43.86 23.08 12.36
CA ILE A 189 44.68 22.57 13.47
C ILE A 189 46.04 22.09 12.94
N MET A 190 46.06 21.34 11.83
CA MET A 190 47.30 20.86 11.22
C MET A 190 48.19 22.04 10.77
N LEU A 191 47.61 23.06 10.16
CA LEU A 191 48.34 24.25 9.70
C LEU A 191 48.94 25.04 10.88
N LEU A 192 48.20 25.16 11.98
CA LEU A 192 48.69 25.78 13.21
C LEU A 192 49.82 24.98 13.86
N GLN A 193 49.71 23.65 13.90
CA GLN A 193 50.77 22.76 14.40
C GLN A 193 52.05 22.89 13.58
N ASN A 194 51.93 22.91 12.24
CA ASN A 194 53.08 23.10 11.34
C ASN A 194 53.76 24.46 11.56
N ARG A 195 52.99 25.54 11.72
CA ARG A 195 53.54 26.87 12.05
C ARG A 195 54.22 26.90 13.41
N LEU A 196 53.65 26.24 14.42
CA LEU A 196 54.24 26.13 15.76
C LEU A 196 55.57 25.38 15.72
N ASN A 197 55.65 24.27 14.98
CA ASN A 197 56.86 23.48 14.84
C ASN A 197 57.96 24.26 14.09
N ALA A 198 57.63 24.91 12.97
CA ALA A 198 58.56 25.77 12.24
C ALA A 198 59.09 26.92 13.11
N LYS A 199 58.23 27.52 13.96
CA LYS A 199 58.66 28.58 14.89
C LYS A 199 59.58 28.06 16.00
N LYS A 200 59.38 26.82 16.48
CA LYS A 200 60.29 26.17 17.44
C LYS A 200 61.66 25.88 16.83
N GLU A 201 61.74 25.45 15.58
CA GLU A 201 63.00 25.23 14.88
C GLU A 201 63.79 26.53 14.66
N VAL A 202 63.11 27.64 14.37
CA VAL A 202 63.74 28.96 14.23
C VAL A 202 64.25 29.53 15.56
N VAL A 203 63.59 29.23 16.68
CA VAL A 203 64.03 29.65 18.02
C VAL A 203 65.16 28.74 18.53
N GLY A 204 65.11 27.42 18.25
CA GLY A 204 66.17 26.47 18.61
C GLY A 204 67.50 26.68 17.89
N CYS A 205 67.50 27.28 16.69
CA CYS A 205 68.74 27.60 15.96
C CYS A 205 69.38 28.95 16.32
N ASN A 206 68.75 29.79 17.15
CA ASN A 206 69.26 31.14 17.45
C ASN A 206 69.84 31.32 18.87
N ASP A 207 69.58 30.39 19.79
CA ASP A 207 69.88 30.63 21.21
C ASP A 207 71.14 29.92 21.77
N ASP A 208 71.70 28.91 21.11
CA ASP A 208 72.82 28.14 21.70
C ASP A 208 74.24 28.53 21.22
N ASP A 209 74.41 29.09 20.01
CA ASP A 209 75.76 29.40 19.48
C ASP A 209 76.22 30.87 19.67
N SER A 210 75.29 31.79 20.00
CA SER A 210 75.57 33.24 20.09
C SER A 210 76.02 33.69 21.48
N VAL A 211 75.53 33.03 22.54
CA VAL A 211 75.84 33.43 23.93
C VAL A 211 77.17 32.84 24.41
N ALA A 212 77.52 31.62 24.00
CA ALA A 212 78.78 30.98 24.38
C ALA A 212 80.00 31.68 23.77
N ASN A 213 79.93 32.15 22.52
CA ASN A 213 81.06 32.82 21.86
C ASN A 213 81.25 34.30 22.26
N LYS A 214 80.24 34.95 22.86
CA LYS A 214 80.38 36.33 23.35
C LYS A 214 80.99 36.42 24.76
N LEU A 215 80.97 35.33 25.54
CA LEU A 215 81.56 35.29 26.87
C LEU A 215 83.07 34.93 26.86
N ILE A 216 83.58 34.26 25.82
CA ILE A 216 85.01 33.90 25.72
C ILE A 216 85.87 35.07 25.18
N SER A 217 85.29 36.01 24.43
CA SER A 217 85.99 37.20 23.90
C SER A 217 86.22 38.31 24.95
N LEU A 218 85.38 38.39 26.00
CA LEU A 218 85.52 39.42 27.04
C LEU A 218 86.51 39.05 28.17
N TYR A 219 86.98 37.80 28.24
CA TYR A 219 87.95 37.35 29.25
C TYR A 219 89.40 37.23 28.75
N SER A 220 89.67 37.49 27.47
CA SER A 220 91.02 37.42 26.89
C SER A 220 91.66 38.79 26.60
N LEU A 221 91.09 39.87 27.14
CA LEU A 221 91.64 41.25 27.06
C LEU A 221 92.04 41.85 28.42
N ASN A 222 92.12 41.04 29.49
CA ASN A 222 92.55 41.47 30.82
C ASN A 222 93.50 40.46 31.49
N LEU A 223 94.51 40.00 30.76
CA LEU A 223 95.72 39.36 31.29
C LEU A 223 96.92 39.74 30.43
#